data_AF-A0A836PTM4-F1
#
_entry.id   AF-A0A836PTM4-F1
#
_cell.length_a   1.000
_cell.length_b   1.000
_cell.length_c   1.000
_cell.angle_alpha   90.00
_cell.angle_beta   90.00
_cell.angle_gamma   90.00
#
_symmetry.space_group_name_H-M   'P 1'
#
loop_
_entity.id
_entity.type
_entity.pdbx_description
1 polymer ?
#
loop_
_entity_poly.entity_id
_entity_poly.type
_entity_poly.pdbx_seq_one_letter_code
_entity_poly.pdbx_strand_id
1 'polypeptide(L)' 'MNVKEKAIAHIASAITVFSMQQNTNQLPKNISMVDFILKTVPEDIKQDVTMELIDSIFSYISATRFDT' A
#
# COMPACT_ATOMS: atom_id res chain seq x y z
N MET A 1 6.96 15.95 9.27
CA MET A 1 6.80 14.77 8.41
C MET A 1 6.73 15.24 6.98
N ASN A 2 7.69 14.82 6.16
CA ASN A 2 7.78 15.13 4.74
C ASN A 2 6.61 14.46 4.00
N VAL A 3 6.10 15.08 2.92
CA VAL A 3 5.01 14.53 2.09
C VAL A 3 5.37 13.13 1.57
N LYS A 4 6.64 12.92 1.22
CA LYS A 4 7.17 11.59 0.82
C LYS A 4 7.09 10.55 1.93
N GLU A 5 7.44 10.92 3.17
CA GLU A 5 7.34 10.00 4.32
C GLU A 5 5.89 9.64 4.61
N LYS A 6 4.97 10.60 4.48
CA LYS A 6 3.53 10.35 4.59
C LYS A 6 3.05 9.37 3.51
N ALA A 7 3.45 9.57 2.26
CA ALA A 7 3.11 8.68 1.16
C ALA A 7 3.62 7.25 1.41
N ILE A 8 4.88 7.09 1.82
CA ILE A 8 5.46 5.77 2.14
C ILE A 8 4.69 5.09 3.28
N ALA A 9 4.46 5.81 4.39
CA ALA A 9 3.75 5.26 5.55
C ALA A 9 2.33 4.84 5.19
N HIS A 10 1.65 5.63 4.35
CA HIS A 10 0.28 5.34 3.91
C HIS A 10 0.22 4.13 2.99
N ILE A 11 1.12 4.03 1.99
CA ILE A 11 1.21 2.88 1.09
C ILE A 11 1.51 1.61 1.90
N ALA A 12 2.49 1.63 2.80
CA ALA A 12 2.84 0.47 3.63
C ALA A 12 1.67 0.02 4.52
N SER A 13 0.93 0.97 5.10
CA SER A 13 -0.26 0.69 5.89
C SER A 13 -1.37 0.09 5.03
N ALA A 14 -1.62 0.66 3.84
CA ALA A 14 -2.63 0.19 2.91
C ALA A 14 -2.33 -1.23 2.39
N ILE A 15 -1.06 -1.54 2.08
CA ILE A 15 -0.63 -2.90 1.71
C ILE A 15 -0.91 -3.87 2.85
N THR A 16 -0.54 -3.51 4.08
CA THR A 16 -0.76 -4.35 5.27
C THR A 16 -2.24 -4.62 5.48
N VAL A 17 -3.08 -3.58 5.45
CA VAL A 17 -4.54 -3.70 5.59
C VAL A 17 -5.13 -4.55 4.47
N PHE A 18 -4.70 -4.34 3.22
CA PHE A 18 -5.14 -5.15 2.09
C PHE A 18 -4.80 -6.63 2.30
N SER A 19 -3.55 -6.95 2.65
CA SER A 19 -3.14 -8.33 2.91
C SER A 19 -3.91 -8.97 4.06
N MET A 20 -4.20 -8.22 5.13
CA MET A 20 -5.03 -8.71 6.24
C MET A 20 -6.47 -8.99 5.80
N GLN A 21 -7.09 -8.05 5.07
CA GLN A 21 -8.48 -8.18 4.62
C GLN A 21 -8.66 -9.24 3.52
N GLN A 22 -7.61 -9.49 2.72
CA GLN A 22 -7.58 -10.60 1.76
C GLN A 22 -7.65 -11.95 2.48
N ASN A 23 -6.90 -12.10 3.57
CA ASN A 23 -6.91 -13.33 4.36
C ASN A 23 -8.24 -13.55 5.11
N THR A 24 -8.98 -12.47 5.43
CA THR A 24 -10.26 -12.55 6.15
C THR A 24 -11.49 -12.57 5.24
N ASN A 25 -11.33 -12.66 3.90
CA ASN A 25 -12.42 -12.56 2.92
C ASN A 25 -13.29 -11.28 3.06
N GLN A 26 -12.73 -10.20 3.64
CA GLN A 26 -13.43 -8.93 3.82
C GLN A 26 -13.20 -7.94 2.67
N LEU A 27 -12.32 -8.28 1.72
CA LEU A 27 -12.12 -7.49 0.51
C LEU A 27 -13.25 -7.69 -0.51
N PRO A 28 -13.67 -6.61 -1.19
CA PRO A 28 -14.48 -6.72 -2.41
C PRO A 28 -13.84 -7.66 -3.42
N LYS A 29 -14.61 -8.56 -4.04
CA LYS A 29 -14.08 -9.62 -4.92
C LYS A 29 -13.31 -9.13 -6.17
N ASN A 30 -13.32 -7.83 -6.47
CA ASN A 30 -12.79 -7.25 -7.70
C ASN A 30 -11.87 -6.03 -7.46
N ILE A 31 -11.26 -5.89 -6.28
CA ILE A 31 -10.34 -4.78 -6.01
C ILE A 31 -8.88 -5.26 -6.08
N SER A 32 -8.07 -4.61 -6.93
CA SER A 32 -6.62 -4.83 -6.91
C SER A 32 -5.99 -4.09 -5.73
N MET A 33 -4.79 -4.53 -5.31
CA MET A 33 -4.03 -3.84 -4.25
C MET A 33 -3.73 -2.38 -4.63
N VAL A 34 -3.39 -2.14 -5.89
CA VAL A 34 -3.14 -0.79 -6.41
C VAL A 34 -4.40 0.07 -6.34
N ASP A 35 -5.55 -0.46 -6.77
CA ASP A 35 -6.82 0.26 -6.67
C ASP A 35 -7.19 0.58 -5.22
N PHE A 36 -6.92 -0.34 -4.29
CA PHE A 36 -7.15 -0.13 -2.87
C PHE A 36 -6.28 0.99 -2.30
N ILE A 37 -4.99 1.01 -2.63
CA ILE A 37 -4.07 2.07 -2.22
C ILE A 37 -4.54 3.40 -2.79
N LEU A 38 -4.80 3.49 -4.10
CA LEU A 38 -5.23 4.73 -4.76
C LEU A 38 -6.56 5.28 -4.23
N LYS A 39 -7.47 4.43 -3.76
CA LYS A 39 -8.75 4.83 -3.15
C LYS A 39 -8.63 5.29 -1.70
N THR A 40 -7.59 4.84 -0.99
CA THR A 40 -7.39 5.18 0.43
C THR A 40 -6.46 6.37 0.62
N VAL A 41 -5.69 6.74 -0.42
CA VAL A 41 -4.75 7.85 -0.39
C VAL A 41 -5.48 9.21 -0.38
N PRO A 42 -5.17 10.10 0.57
CA PRO A 42 -5.71 11.45 0.60
C PRO A 42 -5.12 12.31 -0.53
N GLU A 43 -5.89 13.29 -1.02
CA GLU A 43 -5.54 14.07 -2.22
C GLU A 43 -4.23 14.87 -2.10
N ASP A 44 -3.86 15.26 -0.88
CA ASP A 44 -2.64 16.02 -0.58
C ASP A 44 -1.35 15.25 -0.83
N ILE A 45 -1.40 13.92 -0.85
CA ILE A 45 -0.23 13.06 -1.10
C ILE A 45 -0.39 12.22 -2.38
N LYS A 46 -1.54 12.29 -3.06
CA LYS A 46 -1.87 11.49 -4.24
C LYS A 46 -0.90 11.68 -5.41
N GLN A 47 -0.32 12.87 -5.52
CA GLN A 47 0.68 13.20 -6.56
C GLN A 47 2.02 12.49 -6.33
N ASP A 48 2.34 12.17 -5.07
CA ASP A 48 3.56 11.47 -4.67
C ASP A 48 3.40 9.95 -4.67
N VAL A 49 2.17 9.44 -4.80
CA VAL A 49 1.88 8.01 -4.90
C VAL A 49 1.97 7.57 -6.36
N THR A 50 3.16 7.14 -6.76
CA THR A 50 3.43 6.56 -8.09
C THR A 50 3.38 5.03 -8.05
N MET A 51 3.14 4.40 -9.20
CA MET A 51 3.22 2.93 -9.30
C MET A 51 4.62 2.41 -8.93
N GLU A 52 5.68 3.10 -9.33
CA GLU A 52 7.06 2.75 -8.95
C GLU A 52 7.27 2.74 -7.43
N LEU A 53 6.68 3.70 -6.72
CA LEU A 53 6.78 3.78 -5.27
C LEU A 53 5.99 2.64 -4.60
N ILE A 54 4.80 2.32 -5.12
CA ILE A 54 4.00 1.19 -4.65
C ILE A 54 4.77 -0.12 -4.83
N ASP A 55 5.32 -0.36 -6.02
CA ASP A 55 6.09 -1.57 -6.33
C ASP A 55 7.34 -1.68 -5.46
N SER A 56 8.05 -0.56 -5.25
CA SER A 56 9.24 -0.50 -4.40
C SER A 56 8.91 -0.88 -2.95
N ILE A 57 7.84 -0.32 -2.39
CA ILE A 57 7.41 -0.59 -1.01
C ILE A 57 6.90 -2.02 -0.89
N PHE A 58 6.13 -2.51 -1.87
CA PHE A 58 5.67 -3.90 -1.90
C PHE A 58 6.85 -4.89 -1.95
N SER A 59 7.83 -4.64 -2.82
CA SER A 59 9.05 -5.43 -2.92
C SER A 59 9.82 -5.44 -1.60
N TYR A 60 9.97 -4.28 -0.95
CA TYR A 60 10.60 -4.16 0.36
C TYR A 60 9.87 -4.99 1.43
N ILE A 61 8.55 -4.82 1.58
CA ILE A 61 7.75 -5.53 2.59
C ILE A 61 7.76 -7.05 2.33
N SER A 62 7.68 -7.46 1.07
CA SER A 62 7.69 -8.88 0.69
C SER A 62 9.05 -9.53 0.89
N ALA A 63 10.16 -8.84 0.59
CA ALA A 63 11.50 -9.32 0.86
C ALA A 63 11.78 -9.46 2.37
N THR A 64 11.32 -8.49 3.16
CA THR A 64 11.52 -8.49 4.62
C THR A 64 10.72 -9.60 5.33
N ARG A 65 9.72 -10.21 4.66
CA ARG A 65 8.87 -11.27 5.21
C ARG A 65 9.49 -12.67 5.19
N PHE A 66 10.67 -12.87 4.59
CA PHE A 66 11.30 -14.20 4.45
C PHE A 66 12.62 -14.38 5.20
N ASP A 67 13.14 -13.36 5.89
CA ASP A 67 14.40 -13.43 6.65
C ASP A 67 14.20 -13.54 8.18
N THR A 68 13.14 -14.20 8.65
CA THR A 68 12.95 -14.54 10.09
C THR A 68 12.34 -15.91 10.24
#